data_AF-A0A431KV56-F1
#
_entry.id   AF-A0A431KV56-F1
#
_cell.length_a   1.000
_cell.length_b   1.000
_cell.length_c   1.000
_cell.angle_alpha   90.00
_cell.angle_beta   90.00
_cell.angle_gamma   90.00
#
_symmetry.space_group_name_H-M   'P 1'
#
loop_
_entity.id
_entity.type
_entity.pdbx_description
1 polymer ?
#
loop_
_entity_poly.entity_id
_entity_poly.type
_entity_poly.pdbx_seq_one_letter_code
_entity_poly.pdbx_strand_id
1 'polypeptide(L)'
;MWRGTSDSSAGIYGVILNDGSFYAVYSAKDNRDMIAGVVAGTGQASNGSFTVQDAVDINFNGSGVNMVSISASYFAKSSLSGVLTNKNLESFAFSTQYNPVYEQPANAALATGTYAGNALSPTGAQPAFMTLQANGTITGVVSNCSFSGIATPRGSVNVFNLSITFRGGSCMFGTDTVTGVGFYDIPNKQFYLAAPNATRSNGLFFQGTRP
;
A
#
# COMPACT_ATOMS: atom_id res chain seq x y z
N MET A 1 -10.31 3.77 -4.62
CA MET A 1 -8.92 3.59 -5.13
C MET A 1 -8.56 4.82 -5.93
N TRP A 2 -7.31 5.23 -5.88
CA TRP A 2 -6.84 6.53 -6.35
C TRP A 2 -5.53 6.39 -7.11
N ARG A 3 -5.40 7.05 -8.26
CA ARG A 3 -4.18 7.09 -9.09
C ARG A 3 -3.82 8.51 -9.44
N GLY A 4 -2.54 8.85 -9.42
CA GLY A 4 -2.11 10.20 -9.78
C GLY A 4 -0.63 10.41 -9.67
N THR A 5 -0.23 11.67 -9.46
CA THR A 5 1.16 12.06 -9.33
C THR A 5 1.37 13.16 -8.30
N SER A 6 2.60 13.26 -7.80
CA SER A 6 3.08 14.46 -7.10
C SER A 6 3.54 15.55 -8.07
N ASP A 7 3.86 16.72 -7.53
CA ASP A 7 4.60 17.82 -8.18
C ASP A 7 6.02 17.43 -8.64
N SER A 8 6.61 16.39 -8.04
CA SER A 8 7.89 15.78 -8.43
C SER A 8 7.75 14.63 -9.44
N SER A 9 6.60 14.52 -10.12
CA SER A 9 6.28 13.48 -11.10
C SER A 9 6.23 12.04 -10.55
N ALA A 10 6.38 11.84 -9.24
CA ALA A 10 6.26 10.53 -8.62
C ALA A 10 4.83 10.01 -8.81
N GLY A 11 4.69 8.77 -9.27
CA GLY A 11 3.40 8.10 -9.40
C GLY A 11 2.83 7.79 -8.02
N ILE A 12 1.52 7.95 -7.86
CA ILE A 12 0.79 7.65 -6.62
C ILE A 12 -0.30 6.64 -6.93
N TYR A 13 -0.39 5.59 -6.13
CA TYR A 13 -1.46 4.61 -6.20
C TYR A 13 -1.89 4.16 -4.80
N GLY A 14 -3.19 4.21 -4.52
CA GLY A 14 -3.65 3.92 -3.18
C GLY A 14 -5.14 3.70 -3.03
N VAL A 15 -5.54 3.46 -1.79
CA VAL A 15 -6.92 3.27 -1.36
C VAL A 15 -7.21 4.13 -0.13
N ILE A 16 -8.43 4.66 -0.07
CA ILE A 16 -9.02 5.26 1.12
C ILE A 16 -10.23 4.40 1.45
N LEU A 17 -10.26 3.85 2.66
CA LEU A 17 -11.27 2.93 3.14
C LEU A 17 -12.42 3.68 3.83
N ASN A 18 -13.51 2.96 4.07
CA ASN A 18 -14.72 3.49 4.69
C ASN A 18 -14.54 3.90 6.16
N ASP A 19 -13.55 3.34 6.85
CA ASP A 19 -13.17 3.69 8.23
C ASP A 19 -12.18 4.88 8.28
N GLY A 20 -11.87 5.48 7.13
CA GLY A 20 -10.92 6.59 7.02
C GLY A 20 -9.46 6.16 6.92
N SER A 21 -9.14 4.88 7.12
CA SER A 21 -7.78 4.39 6.88
C SER A 21 -7.41 4.48 5.42
N PHE A 22 -6.16 4.84 5.13
CA PHE A 22 -5.66 4.93 3.77
C PHE A 22 -4.24 4.40 3.65
N TYR A 23 -3.91 3.98 2.43
CA TYR A 23 -2.60 3.48 2.03
C TYR A 23 -2.31 4.01 0.64
N ALA A 24 -1.25 4.80 0.49
CA ALA A 24 -0.82 5.38 -0.76
C ALA A 24 0.64 5.02 -1.03
N VAL A 25 0.85 4.15 -2.00
CA VAL A 25 2.18 3.81 -2.53
C VAL A 25 2.61 4.92 -3.46
N TYR A 26 3.87 5.37 -3.35
CA TYR A 26 4.45 6.34 -4.27
C TYR A 26 5.77 5.84 -4.87
N SER A 27 6.02 6.26 -6.11
CA SER A 27 7.26 5.96 -6.82
C SER A 27 8.38 6.95 -6.48
N ALA A 28 9.60 6.66 -6.92
CA ALA A 28 10.68 7.62 -6.89
C ALA A 28 10.37 8.81 -7.80
N LYS A 29 10.99 9.95 -7.48
CA LYS A 29 10.95 11.16 -8.30
C LYS A 29 11.38 10.82 -9.73
N ASP A 30 10.58 11.24 -10.70
CA ASP A 30 10.81 11.04 -12.14
C ASP A 30 11.02 9.57 -12.59
N ASN A 31 10.76 8.58 -11.73
CA ASN A 31 10.86 7.15 -12.03
C ASN A 31 9.67 6.39 -11.43
N ARG A 32 8.67 6.11 -12.28
CA ARG A 32 7.39 5.49 -11.87
C ARG A 32 7.49 3.99 -11.60
N ASP A 33 8.53 3.33 -12.10
CA ASP A 33 8.72 1.90 -11.97
C ASP A 33 9.42 1.52 -10.66
N MET A 34 10.10 2.48 -10.03
CA MET A 34 10.76 2.30 -8.75
C MET A 34 9.86 2.82 -7.62
N ILE A 35 9.34 1.92 -6.77
CA ILE A 35 8.61 2.33 -5.57
C ILE A 35 9.57 2.94 -4.54
N ALA A 36 9.23 4.12 -4.04
CA ALA A 36 10.05 4.86 -3.06
C ALA A 36 9.49 4.83 -1.64
N GLY A 37 8.19 4.58 -1.48
CA GLY A 37 7.62 4.46 -0.14
C GLY A 37 6.12 4.26 -0.14
N VAL A 38 5.57 4.23 1.08
CA VAL A 38 4.13 4.18 1.33
C VAL A 38 3.76 5.18 2.42
N VAL A 39 2.75 5.99 2.13
CA VAL A 39 2.09 6.82 3.12
C VAL A 39 0.85 6.09 3.63
N ALA A 40 0.76 5.90 4.94
CA ALA A 40 -0.39 5.23 5.56
C ALA A 40 -0.85 5.98 6.82
N GLY A 41 -2.16 6.01 7.05
CA GLY A 41 -2.74 6.64 8.22
C GLY A 41 -4.27 6.63 8.18
N THR A 42 -4.88 7.49 9.00
CA THR A 42 -6.33 7.67 9.04
C THR A 42 -6.65 9.14 8.79
N GLY A 43 -7.56 9.40 7.87
CA GLY A 43 -8.03 10.73 7.53
C GLY A 43 -9.51 10.93 7.80
N GLN A 44 -9.92 12.20 7.81
CA GLN A 44 -11.30 12.64 7.97
C GLN A 44 -11.76 13.36 6.70
N ALA A 45 -12.84 12.84 6.11
CA ALA A 45 -13.49 13.45 4.94
C ALA A 45 -14.73 14.21 5.38
N SER A 46 -14.80 15.52 5.09
CA SER A 46 -15.96 16.35 5.40
C SER A 46 -16.07 17.53 4.43
N ASN A 47 -17.27 17.79 3.90
CA ASN A 47 -17.57 18.97 3.09
C ASN A 47 -16.57 19.24 1.94
N GLY A 48 -16.16 18.19 1.22
CA GLY A 48 -15.19 18.31 0.13
C GLY A 48 -13.72 18.47 0.57
N SER A 49 -13.42 18.36 1.86
CA SER A 49 -12.06 18.35 2.41
C SER A 49 -11.69 17.00 3.00
N PHE A 50 -10.45 16.57 2.75
CA PHE A 50 -9.85 15.38 3.36
C PHE A 50 -8.61 15.81 4.16
N THR A 51 -8.62 15.54 5.46
CA THR A 51 -7.55 15.97 6.37
C THR A 51 -6.94 14.79 7.11
N VAL A 52 -5.63 14.80 7.27
CA VAL A 52 -4.86 13.79 8.00
C VAL A 52 -3.88 14.50 8.91
N GLN A 53 -3.92 14.21 10.21
CA GLN A 53 -3.03 14.84 11.19
C GLN A 53 -1.80 13.99 11.53
N ASP A 54 -1.96 12.65 11.53
CA ASP A 54 -0.93 11.70 11.95
C ASP A 54 -0.84 10.51 10.98
N ALA A 55 -0.30 10.78 9.78
CA ALA A 55 0.14 9.76 8.86
C ALA A 55 1.63 9.45 9.05
N VAL A 56 2.03 8.26 8.59
CA VAL A 56 3.44 7.90 8.47
C VAL A 56 3.77 7.76 7.00
N ASP A 57 4.90 8.32 6.60
CA ASP A 57 5.60 8.01 5.36
C ASP A 57 6.71 7.02 5.68
N ILE A 58 6.57 5.80 5.16
CA ILE A 58 7.57 4.75 5.28
C ILE A 58 8.37 4.76 3.98
N ASN A 59 9.54 5.39 4.04
CA ASN A 59 10.42 5.60 2.89
C ASN A 59 11.40 4.42 2.76
N PHE A 60 11.51 3.89 1.54
CA PHE A 60 12.36 2.74 1.22
C PHE A 60 13.75 3.13 0.70
N ASN A 61 14.00 4.42 0.51
CA ASN A 61 15.26 4.97 -0.01
C ASN A 61 16.16 5.53 1.11
N GLY A 62 15.99 5.06 2.34
CA GLY A 62 16.87 5.37 3.47
C GLY A 62 16.45 6.56 4.33
N SER A 63 15.33 7.24 4.02
CA SER A 63 14.80 8.31 4.90
C SER A 63 13.99 7.78 6.10
N GLY A 64 13.90 6.45 6.26
CA GLY A 64 13.24 5.82 7.40
C GLY A 64 11.73 6.07 7.44
N VAL A 65 11.18 6.20 8.64
CA VAL A 65 9.76 6.49 8.88
C VAL A 65 9.60 7.93 9.34
N ASN A 66 8.81 8.70 8.60
CA ASN A 66 8.55 10.11 8.84
C ASN A 66 7.08 10.34 9.18
N MET A 67 6.77 11.21 10.14
CA MET A 67 5.38 11.63 10.31
C MET A 67 5.04 12.71 9.29
N VAL A 68 3.82 12.64 8.77
CA VAL A 68 3.31 13.54 7.76
C VAL A 68 1.85 13.89 8.05
N SER A 69 1.44 15.08 7.63
CA SER A 69 0.05 15.52 7.61
C SER A 69 -0.40 15.73 6.17
N ILE A 70 -1.71 15.68 5.93
CA ILE A 70 -2.30 15.91 4.60
C ILE A 70 -3.45 16.89 4.75
N SER A 71 -3.45 17.91 3.88
CA SER A 71 -4.59 18.79 3.64
C SER A 71 -4.97 18.72 2.18
N ALA A 72 -6.17 18.22 1.90
CA ALA A 72 -6.65 17.98 0.54
C ALA A 72 -8.10 18.41 0.35
N SER A 73 -8.44 18.68 -0.91
CA SER A 73 -9.80 18.89 -1.39
C SER A 73 -10.19 17.75 -2.34
N TYR A 74 -11.45 17.35 -2.30
CA TYR A 74 -11.96 16.25 -3.13
C TYR A 74 -13.32 16.55 -3.74
N PHE A 75 -13.51 15.99 -4.93
CA PHE A 75 -14.83 15.74 -5.51
C PHE A 75 -15.09 14.24 -5.41
N ALA A 76 -16.16 13.86 -4.73
CA ALA A 76 -16.45 12.47 -4.40
C ALA A 76 -16.43 11.59 -5.66
N LYS A 77 -15.68 10.48 -5.59
CA LYS A 77 -15.50 9.52 -6.70
C LYS A 77 -14.98 10.15 -8.01
N SER A 78 -14.32 11.30 -7.94
CA SER A 78 -13.80 12.01 -9.12
C SER A 78 -12.33 12.36 -8.92
N SER A 79 -12.03 13.29 -8.02
CA SER A 79 -10.67 13.80 -7.83
C SER A 79 -10.35 14.06 -6.37
N LEU A 80 -9.06 13.96 -6.03
CA LEU A 80 -8.50 14.28 -4.73
C LEU A 80 -7.13 14.91 -4.97
N SER A 81 -6.97 16.17 -4.59
CA SER A 81 -5.72 16.92 -4.74
C SER A 81 -5.43 17.70 -3.47
N GLY A 82 -4.16 17.82 -3.12
CA GLY A 82 -3.78 18.43 -1.86
C GLY A 82 -2.28 18.53 -1.68
N VAL A 83 -1.90 18.76 -0.43
CA VAL A 83 -0.52 18.89 0.01
C VAL A 83 -0.28 17.92 1.15
N LEU A 84 0.81 17.17 1.05
CA LEU A 84 1.42 16.43 2.14
C LEU A 84 2.52 17.30 2.75
N THR A 85 2.55 17.42 4.07
CA THR A 85 3.57 18.19 4.79
C THR A 85 4.30 17.28 5.77
N ASN A 86 5.63 17.28 5.74
CA ASN A 86 6.44 16.52 6.68
C ASN A 86 6.75 17.33 7.96
N LYS A 87 7.40 16.70 8.94
CA LYS A 87 7.80 17.38 10.19
C LYS A 87 8.73 18.59 10.01
N ASN A 88 9.50 18.62 8.93
CA ASN A 88 10.42 19.72 8.60
C ASN A 88 9.69 20.88 7.88
N LEU A 89 8.36 20.82 7.78
CA LEU A 89 7.50 21.77 7.08
C LEU A 89 7.71 21.81 5.56
N GLU A 90 8.40 20.82 5.01
CA GLU A 90 8.47 20.64 3.56
C GLU A 90 7.13 20.11 3.06
N SER A 91 6.69 20.65 1.93
CA SER A 91 5.38 20.41 1.36
C SER A 91 5.51 19.81 -0.03
N PHE A 92 4.70 18.78 -0.29
CA PHE A 92 4.64 18.06 -1.55
C PHE A 92 3.20 18.08 -2.05
N ALA A 93 2.97 18.72 -3.18
CA ALA A 93 1.65 18.75 -3.78
C ALA A 93 1.38 17.43 -4.54
N PHE A 94 0.13 17.00 -4.54
CA PHE A 94 -0.31 15.84 -5.30
C PHE A 94 -1.68 16.06 -5.94
N SER A 95 -1.92 15.33 -7.03
CA SER A 95 -3.23 15.24 -7.65
C SER A 95 -3.52 13.80 -8.05
N THR A 96 -4.70 13.31 -7.67
CA THR A 96 -5.15 11.95 -7.95
C THR A 96 -6.58 11.94 -8.48
N GLN A 97 -6.88 10.90 -9.26
CA GLN A 97 -8.18 10.59 -9.82
C GLN A 97 -8.71 9.30 -9.23
N TYR A 98 -10.02 9.24 -9.08
CA TYR A 98 -10.71 8.06 -8.63
C TYR A 98 -10.66 6.95 -9.68
N ASN A 99 -10.30 5.73 -9.26
CA ASN A 99 -10.38 4.55 -10.11
C ASN A 99 -11.66 3.74 -9.75
N PRO A 100 -12.65 3.64 -10.66
CA PRO A 100 -13.92 2.96 -10.40
C PRO A 100 -13.78 1.45 -10.22
N VAL A 101 -12.63 0.86 -10.56
CA VAL A 101 -12.32 -0.54 -10.22
C VAL A 101 -12.42 -0.79 -8.70
N TYR A 102 -12.29 0.25 -7.87
CA TYR A 102 -12.54 0.14 -6.43
C TYR A 102 -13.92 -0.41 -6.07
N GLU A 103 -14.95 -0.15 -6.87
CA GLU A 103 -16.33 -0.57 -6.61
C GLU A 103 -16.60 -2.04 -7.01
N GLN A 104 -15.59 -2.71 -7.55
CA GLN A 104 -15.68 -4.14 -7.89
C GLN A 104 -15.17 -4.95 -6.70
N PRO A 105 -15.94 -5.89 -6.15
CA PRO A 105 -15.47 -6.72 -5.04
C PRO A 105 -14.17 -7.45 -5.39
N ALA A 106 -13.21 -7.44 -4.47
CA ALA A 106 -11.98 -8.21 -4.61
C ALA A 106 -12.30 -9.71 -4.80
N ASN A 107 -11.61 -10.34 -5.74
CA ASN A 107 -11.87 -11.73 -6.10
C ASN A 107 -10.56 -12.54 -6.12
N ALA A 108 -10.39 -13.41 -5.12
CA ALA A 108 -9.19 -14.22 -4.96
C ALA A 108 -9.01 -15.23 -6.12
N ALA A 109 -10.09 -15.76 -6.69
CA ALA A 109 -10.01 -16.65 -7.85
C ALA A 109 -9.46 -15.90 -9.08
N LEU A 110 -9.92 -14.67 -9.33
CA LEU A 110 -9.38 -13.83 -10.40
C LEU A 110 -7.92 -13.43 -10.14
N ALA A 111 -7.55 -13.19 -8.88
CA ALA A 111 -6.20 -12.85 -8.46
C ALA A 111 -5.29 -14.08 -8.18
N THR A 112 -5.73 -15.31 -8.45
CA THR A 112 -4.96 -16.52 -8.13
C THR A 112 -3.69 -16.64 -8.94
N GLY A 113 -2.54 -16.85 -8.30
CA GLY A 113 -1.29 -17.11 -9.02
C GLY A 113 -0.06 -16.83 -8.19
N THR A 114 1.09 -17.08 -8.80
CA THR A 114 2.41 -16.78 -8.23
C THR A 114 2.90 -15.46 -8.79
N TYR A 115 3.16 -14.53 -7.87
CA TYR A 115 3.68 -13.20 -8.10
C TYR A 115 5.16 -13.16 -7.77
N ALA A 116 5.96 -12.67 -8.71
CA ALA A 116 7.37 -12.36 -8.49
C ALA A 116 7.52 -10.83 -8.39
N GLY A 117 8.31 -10.36 -7.42
CA GLY A 117 8.48 -8.94 -7.21
C GLY A 117 9.39 -8.63 -6.05
N ASN A 118 9.16 -7.49 -5.41
CA ASN A 118 9.96 -7.03 -4.29
C ASN A 118 9.09 -6.86 -3.05
N ALA A 119 9.59 -7.34 -1.92
CA ALA A 119 9.18 -6.85 -0.62
C ALA A 119 9.97 -5.59 -0.30
N LEU A 120 9.30 -4.56 0.20
CA LEU A 120 9.86 -3.25 0.46
C LEU A 120 9.73 -2.92 1.95
N SER A 121 10.76 -2.30 2.49
CA SER A 121 10.86 -1.89 3.89
C SER A 121 11.81 -0.69 4.00
N PRO A 122 11.87 0.01 5.15
CA PRO A 122 12.87 1.06 5.38
C PRO A 122 14.33 0.61 5.21
N THR A 123 14.60 -0.69 5.33
CA THR A 123 15.95 -1.26 5.13
C THR A 123 16.26 -1.60 3.67
N GLY A 124 15.33 -1.31 2.74
CA GLY A 124 15.48 -1.52 1.31
C GLY A 124 14.55 -2.61 0.75
N ALA A 125 14.75 -2.87 -0.55
CA ALA A 125 14.00 -3.86 -1.33
C ALA A 125 14.67 -5.24 -1.27
N GLN A 126 13.86 -6.29 -1.13
CA GLN A 126 14.31 -7.68 -1.19
C GLN A 126 13.45 -8.47 -2.18
N PRO A 127 14.06 -9.34 -3.01
CA PRO A 127 13.31 -10.22 -3.88
C PRO A 127 12.29 -11.06 -3.09
N ALA A 128 11.07 -11.12 -3.60
CA ALA A 128 9.98 -11.83 -2.95
C ALA A 128 9.10 -12.57 -3.95
N PHE A 129 8.62 -13.73 -3.52
CA PHE A 129 7.62 -14.52 -4.23
C PHE A 129 6.41 -14.69 -3.33
N MET A 130 5.23 -14.49 -3.90
CA MET A 130 3.97 -14.67 -3.19
C MET A 130 3.02 -15.48 -4.07
N THR A 131 2.42 -16.53 -3.53
CA THR A 131 1.34 -17.27 -4.18
C THR A 131 0.03 -16.95 -3.48
N LEU A 132 -0.95 -16.48 -4.23
CA LEU A 132 -2.33 -16.33 -3.79
C LEU A 132 -3.16 -17.47 -4.40
N GLN A 133 -3.82 -18.25 -3.56
CA GLN A 133 -4.74 -19.30 -3.97
C GLN A 133 -6.17 -18.78 -4.10
N ALA A 134 -7.02 -19.50 -4.83
CA ALA A 134 -8.40 -19.10 -5.09
C ALA A 134 -9.28 -18.99 -3.84
N ASN A 135 -8.92 -19.72 -2.78
CA ASN A 135 -9.55 -19.64 -1.47
C ASN A 135 -9.03 -18.49 -0.58
N GLY A 136 -8.13 -17.64 -1.11
CA GLY A 136 -7.52 -16.53 -0.37
C GLY A 136 -6.27 -16.92 0.44
N THR A 137 -5.85 -18.19 0.47
CA THR A 137 -4.60 -18.56 1.15
C THR A 137 -3.39 -17.93 0.46
N ILE A 138 -2.52 -17.31 1.25
CA ILE A 138 -1.25 -16.75 0.83
C ILE A 138 -0.11 -17.62 1.36
N THR A 139 0.86 -17.92 0.50
CA THR A 139 2.18 -18.40 0.88
C THR A 139 3.24 -17.60 0.16
N GLY A 140 4.45 -17.52 0.72
CA GLY A 140 5.53 -16.85 0.02
C GLY A 140 6.85 -16.89 0.75
N VAL A 141 7.82 -16.25 0.12
CA VAL A 141 9.16 -16.06 0.66
C VAL A 141 9.64 -14.65 0.33
N VAL A 142 10.24 -13.97 1.30
CA VAL A 142 11.02 -12.74 1.10
C VAL A 142 12.47 -13.09 1.39
N SER A 143 13.35 -13.00 0.39
CA SER A 143 14.73 -13.50 0.52
C SER A 143 14.76 -14.98 0.97
N ASN A 144 15.11 -15.26 2.23
CA ASN A 144 15.10 -16.60 2.86
C ASN A 144 13.95 -16.81 3.86
N CYS A 145 13.04 -15.85 3.96
CA CYS A 145 12.01 -15.79 4.98
C CYS A 145 10.64 -16.20 4.47
N SER A 146 10.23 -17.40 4.85
CA SER A 146 8.91 -17.93 4.52
C SER A 146 7.81 -17.25 5.33
N PHE A 147 6.70 -16.97 4.68
CA PHE A 147 5.48 -16.45 5.30
C PHE A 147 4.24 -17.16 4.76
N SER A 148 3.17 -17.13 5.54
CA SER A 148 1.85 -17.61 5.13
C SER A 148 0.76 -16.73 5.70
N GLY A 149 -0.39 -16.67 5.03
CA GLY A 149 -1.45 -15.77 5.42
C GLY A 149 -2.77 -16.02 4.71
N ILE A 150 -3.69 -15.08 4.89
CA ILE A 150 -5.02 -15.10 4.28
C ILE A 150 -5.33 -13.71 3.71
N ALA A 151 -5.88 -13.69 2.50
CA ALA A 151 -6.51 -12.54 1.86
C ALA A 151 -8.02 -12.75 1.79
N THR A 152 -8.76 -11.94 2.53
CA THR A 152 -10.22 -11.99 2.57
C THR A 152 -10.80 -10.75 1.89
N PRO A 153 -11.68 -10.89 0.88
CA PRO A 153 -12.34 -9.74 0.27
C PRO A 153 -12.99 -8.82 1.31
N ARG A 154 -12.76 -7.51 1.18
CA ARG A 154 -13.30 -6.50 2.09
C ARG A 154 -14.63 -5.97 1.55
N GLY A 155 -15.72 -6.59 1.98
CA GLY A 155 -17.07 -6.16 1.61
C GLY A 155 -17.26 -6.11 0.09
N SER A 156 -17.70 -4.98 -0.43
CA SER A 156 -18.02 -4.78 -1.85
C SER A 156 -16.94 -4.05 -2.65
N VAL A 157 -15.72 -3.88 -2.12
CA VAL A 157 -14.65 -3.10 -2.76
C VAL A 157 -13.47 -3.95 -3.23
N ASN A 158 -12.65 -3.43 -4.16
CA ASN A 158 -11.46 -4.12 -4.68
C ASN A 158 -10.28 -4.03 -3.70
N VAL A 159 -10.51 -4.49 -2.48
CA VAL A 159 -9.52 -4.56 -1.41
C VAL A 159 -9.67 -5.90 -0.70
N PHE A 160 -8.55 -6.54 -0.40
CA PHE A 160 -8.47 -7.66 0.53
C PHE A 160 -8.02 -7.13 1.89
N ASN A 161 -8.65 -7.60 2.97
CA ASN A 161 -8.01 -7.58 4.29
C ASN A 161 -6.97 -8.71 4.32
N LEU A 162 -5.78 -8.40 4.82
CA LEU A 162 -4.67 -9.33 4.89
C LEU A 162 -4.29 -9.63 6.33
N SER A 163 -3.90 -10.88 6.56
CA SER A 163 -3.22 -11.33 7.78
C SER A 163 -2.09 -12.26 7.37
N ILE A 164 -0.84 -11.89 7.65
CA ILE A 164 0.36 -12.60 7.23
C ILE A 164 1.27 -12.86 8.42
N THR A 165 1.63 -14.12 8.61
CA THR A 165 2.51 -14.58 9.68
C THR A 165 3.83 -15.07 9.10
N PHE A 166 4.94 -14.59 9.65
CA PHE A 166 6.28 -15.06 9.32
C PHE A 166 6.61 -16.33 10.11
N ARG A 167 7.45 -17.20 9.55
CA ARG A 167 7.73 -18.53 10.13
C ARG A 167 8.94 -18.57 11.08
N GLY A 168 9.32 -17.44 11.69
CA GLY A 168 10.41 -17.37 12.66
C GLY A 168 11.81 -17.32 12.04
N GLY A 169 12.84 -17.62 12.84
CA GLY A 169 14.24 -17.59 12.41
C GLY A 169 14.80 -16.18 12.27
N SER A 170 15.59 -15.93 11.22
CA SER A 170 16.22 -14.62 10.92
C SER A 170 15.27 -13.64 10.22
N CYS A 171 13.96 -13.84 10.32
CA CYS A 171 13.00 -13.02 9.61
C CYS A 171 12.77 -11.67 10.26
N MET A 172 12.57 -10.65 9.42
CA MET A 172 12.39 -9.26 9.83
C MET A 172 11.31 -9.09 10.91
N PHE A 173 10.26 -9.91 10.83
CA PHE A 173 9.15 -9.92 11.77
C PHE A 173 9.13 -11.17 12.66
N GLY A 174 10.20 -11.96 12.71
CA GLY A 174 10.25 -13.18 13.52
C GLY A 174 9.05 -14.12 13.26
N THR A 175 8.23 -14.31 14.28
CA THR A 175 6.96 -15.07 14.23
C THR A 175 5.71 -14.18 14.26
N ASP A 176 5.88 -12.87 14.15
CA ASP A 176 4.79 -11.91 14.26
C ASP A 176 3.86 -12.01 13.07
N THR A 177 2.62 -11.59 13.33
CA THR A 177 1.58 -11.45 12.31
C THR A 177 1.40 -9.96 11.99
N VAL A 178 1.55 -9.61 10.72
CA VAL A 178 1.23 -8.28 10.20
C VAL A 178 -0.12 -8.31 9.52
N THR A 179 -0.92 -7.27 9.76
CA THR A 179 -2.23 -7.09 9.13
C THR A 179 -2.22 -5.86 8.25
N GLY A 180 -3.07 -5.85 7.24
CA GLY A 180 -3.09 -4.76 6.29
C GLY A 180 -4.07 -4.97 5.17
N VAL A 181 -3.77 -4.35 4.04
CA VAL A 181 -4.60 -4.43 2.84
C VAL A 181 -3.82 -4.90 1.63
N GLY A 182 -4.52 -5.59 0.74
CA GLY A 182 -4.03 -5.95 -0.58
C GLY A 182 -5.01 -5.50 -1.64
N PHE A 183 -4.52 -5.19 -2.82
CA PHE A 183 -5.38 -4.93 -3.97
C PHE A 183 -4.71 -5.42 -5.24
N TYR A 184 -5.55 -5.95 -6.14
CA TYR A 184 -5.10 -6.53 -7.39
C TYR A 184 -5.46 -5.59 -8.55
N ASP A 185 -4.43 -5.24 -9.33
CA ASP A 185 -4.55 -4.47 -10.55
C ASP A 185 -4.68 -5.42 -11.74
N ILE A 186 -5.93 -5.60 -12.20
CA ILE A 186 -6.27 -6.60 -13.22
C ILE A 186 -5.51 -6.37 -14.54
N PRO A 187 -5.47 -5.16 -15.12
CA PRO A 187 -4.77 -4.93 -16.39
C PRO A 187 -3.28 -5.26 -16.36
N ASN A 188 -2.60 -4.93 -15.25
CA ASN A 188 -1.15 -5.12 -15.11
C ASN A 188 -0.76 -6.45 -14.46
N LYS A 189 -1.76 -7.29 -14.12
CA LYS A 189 -1.58 -8.54 -13.38
C LYS A 189 -0.73 -8.36 -12.12
N GLN A 190 -0.92 -7.24 -11.44
CA GLN A 190 -0.05 -6.80 -10.36
C GLN A 190 -0.78 -6.86 -9.03
N PHE A 191 -0.15 -7.45 -8.03
CA PHE A 191 -0.65 -7.47 -6.67
C PHE A 191 0.16 -6.51 -5.82
N TYR A 192 -0.55 -5.67 -5.08
CA TYR A 192 0.02 -4.76 -4.10
C TYR A 192 -0.43 -5.18 -2.71
N LEU A 193 0.48 -5.00 -1.76
CA LEU A 193 0.28 -5.32 -0.36
C LEU A 193 0.87 -4.21 0.49
N ALA A 194 0.11 -3.76 1.48
CA ALA A 194 0.55 -2.82 2.49
C ALA A 194 0.10 -3.31 3.87
N ALA A 195 1.06 -3.77 4.67
CA ALA A 195 0.84 -4.28 6.02
C ALA A 195 1.85 -3.63 6.98
N PRO A 196 1.61 -2.38 7.43
CA PRO A 196 2.43 -1.75 8.46
C PRO A 196 2.32 -2.53 9.78
N ASN A 197 3.40 -2.55 10.56
CA ASN A 197 3.38 -3.10 11.91
C ASN A 197 2.58 -2.20 12.86
N ALA A 198 2.24 -2.72 14.05
CA ALA A 198 1.40 -2.01 15.01
C ALA A 198 1.97 -0.65 15.46
N THR A 199 3.30 -0.52 15.54
CA THR A 199 3.99 0.73 15.90
C THR A 199 4.18 1.67 14.72
N ARG A 200 3.74 1.28 13.50
CA ARG A 200 3.90 2.03 12.25
C ARG A 200 5.34 2.44 11.93
N SER A 201 6.30 1.70 12.47
CA SER A 201 7.75 1.93 12.32
C SER A 201 8.40 1.04 11.26
N ASN A 202 7.68 0.02 10.81
CA ASN A 202 8.08 -0.88 9.73
C ASN A 202 6.80 -1.52 9.13
N GLY A 203 6.94 -2.37 8.13
CA GLY A 203 5.83 -3.10 7.55
C GLY A 203 6.29 -4.03 6.44
N LEU A 204 5.42 -4.97 6.09
CA LEU A 204 5.56 -5.71 4.84
C LEU A 204 4.84 -4.90 3.77
N PHE A 205 5.59 -4.43 2.78
CA PHE A 205 5.03 -3.91 1.54
C PHE A 205 5.48 -4.82 0.42
N PHE A 206 4.58 -5.17 -0.49
CA PHE A 206 4.94 -6.01 -1.62
C PHE A 206 4.29 -5.49 -2.89
N GLN A 207 5.05 -5.53 -3.97
CA GLN A 207 4.60 -5.30 -5.32
C GLN A 207 5.16 -6.44 -6.17
N GLY A 208 4.29 -7.19 -6.81
CA GLY A 208 4.70 -8.26 -7.72
C GLY A 208 3.71 -8.50 -8.84
N THR A 209 4.19 -9.05 -9.93
CA THR A 209 3.39 -9.37 -11.11
C THR A 209 3.37 -10.87 -11.35
N ARG A 210 2.30 -11.36 -11.96
CA ARG A 210 2.21 -12.74 -12.46
C ARG A 210 2.20 -12.76 -14.00
N PRO A 211 2.68 -13.84 -14.65
CA PRO A 211 2.68 -14.00 -16.10
C PRO A 211 1.30 -13.84 -16.77
#